data_AF-A0A6J4IUS4-F1
#
_entry.id   AF-A0A6J4IUS4-F1
#
_cell.length_a   1.000
_cell.length_b   1.000
_cell.length_c   1.000
_cell.angle_alpha   90.00
_cell.angle_beta   90.00
_cell.angle_gamma   90.00
#
_symmetry.space_group_name_H-M   'P 1'
#
loop_
_entity.id
_entity.type
_entity.pdbx_description
1 polymer ?
#
loop_
_entity_poly.entity_id
_entity_poly.type
_entity_poly.pdbx_seq_one_letter_code
_entity_poly.pdbx_strand_id
1 'polypeptide(L)' 'MPRALPAAVPPTPAGLRHPVDLGDVLFVAGDHRYTPSVQGALVSGRRTAQAALAALSRG' A
#
# COMPACT_ATOMS: atom_id res chain seq x y z
N MET A 1 -3.03 21.48 -8.05
CA MET A 1 -2.78 22.08 -6.71
C MET A 1 -1.32 21.86 -6.33
N PRO A 2 -0.56 22.89 -5.92
CA PRO A 2 0.90 22.79 -5.71
C PRO A 2 1.36 21.87 -4.58
N ARG A 3 0.43 21.33 -3.77
CA ARG A 3 0.71 20.41 -2.65
C ARG A 3 -0.06 19.08 -2.73
N ALA A 4 -0.59 18.74 -3.92
CA ALA A 4 -1.40 17.54 -4.10
C ALA A 4 -0.58 16.26 -4.36
N LEU A 5 0.67 16.38 -4.80
CA LEU A 5 1.46 15.22 -5.18
C LEU A 5 2.57 15.01 -4.13
N PRO A 6 2.59 13.86 -3.44
CA PRO A 6 3.77 13.41 -2.73
C PRO A 6 4.94 13.39 -3.72
N ALA A 7 6.00 14.15 -3.43
CA ALA A 7 7.20 14.13 -4.24
C ALA A 7 7.97 12.84 -3.94
N ALA A 8 7.86 11.84 -4.82
CA ALA A 8 8.81 10.73 -4.84
C ALA A 8 10.10 11.21 -5.50
N VAL A 9 10.95 11.85 -4.71
CA VAL A 9 12.22 12.40 -5.20
C VAL A 9 13.25 11.26 -5.28
N PRO A 10 13.89 11.02 -6.43
CA PRO A 10 14.98 10.07 -6.52
C PRO A 10 16.18 10.48 -5.64
N PRO A 11 16.94 9.51 -5.10
CA PRO A 11 16.73 8.07 -5.24
C PRO A 11 15.57 7.59 -4.34
N THR A 12 14.70 6.75 -4.90
CA THR A 12 13.64 6.12 -4.12
C THR A 12 14.29 5.20 -3.07
N PRO A 13 13.93 5.31 -1.77
CA PRO A 13 14.53 4.49 -0.72
C PRO A 13 14.41 3.00 -0.99
N ALA A 14 15.42 2.21 -0.61
CA ALA A 14 15.29 0.76 -0.59
C ALA A 14 14.19 0.36 0.41
N GLY A 15 13.37 -0.64 0.07
CA GLY A 15 12.36 -1.18 1.00
C GLY A 15 10.97 -0.52 0.96
N LEU A 16 10.53 0.01 -0.19
CA LEU A 16 9.19 0.62 -0.36
C LEU A 16 8.00 -0.35 -0.16
N ARG A 17 8.28 -1.65 -0.02
CA ARG A 17 7.23 -2.66 0.19
C ARG A 17 6.85 -2.71 1.67
N HIS A 18 5.90 -1.89 2.05
CA HIS A 18 5.37 -1.87 3.41
C HIS A 18 4.31 -2.98 3.62
N PRO A 19 4.06 -3.38 4.88
CA PRO A 19 2.91 -4.21 5.24
C PRO A 19 1.58 -3.55 4.83
N VAL A 20 0.59 -4.36 4.48
CA VAL A 20 -0.77 -3.92 4.11
C VAL A 20 -1.81 -4.26 5.18
N ASP A 21 -1.46 -5.14 6.11
CA ASP A 21 -2.22 -5.48 7.31
C ASP A 21 -1.49 -4.81 8.47
N LEU A 22 -2.19 -3.95 9.21
CA LEU A 22 -1.65 -3.19 10.33
C LEU A 22 -2.07 -3.79 11.69
N GLY A 23 -2.76 -4.94 11.70
CA GLY A 23 -3.40 -5.48 12.89
C GLY A 23 -4.77 -4.84 13.15
N ASP A 24 -5.45 -5.32 14.19
CA ASP A 24 -6.73 -4.76 14.67
C ASP A 24 -7.77 -4.51 13.56
N VAL A 25 -7.91 -5.48 12.64
CA VAL A 25 -8.79 -5.42 11.46
C VAL A 25 -8.58 -4.19 10.56
N LEU A 26 -7.40 -3.55 10.65
CA LEU A 26 -7.02 -2.38 9.88
C LEU A 26 -6.10 -2.75 8.72
N PHE A 27 -6.54 -2.42 7.51
CA PHE A 27 -5.80 -2.67 6.27
C PHE A 27 -5.55 -1.37 5.51
N VAL A 28 -4.43 -1.28 4.82
CA VAL A 28 -4.04 -0.06 4.09
C VAL A 28 -3.48 -0.36 2.69
N ALA A 29 -4.04 0.34 1.70
CA ALA A 29 -3.63 0.30 0.31
C ALA A 29 -3.19 1.68 -0.19
N GLY A 30 -2.37 1.72 -1.22
CA GLY A 30 -1.88 2.94 -1.87
C GLY A 30 -0.48 2.78 -2.44
N ASP A 31 -0.06 3.72 -3.27
CA ASP A 31 1.26 3.74 -3.90
C ASP A 31 2.40 3.87 -2.86
N HIS A 32 2.14 4.59 -1.78
CA HIS A 32 2.96 4.69 -0.56
C HIS A 32 3.13 3.36 0.20
N ARG A 33 2.50 2.27 -0.23
CA ARG A 33 2.71 0.92 0.32
C ARG A 33 3.59 0.02 -0.55
N TYR A 34 3.88 0.42 -1.79
CA TYR A 34 4.65 -0.42 -2.72
C TYR A 34 5.66 0.34 -3.57
N THR A 35 5.19 1.14 -4.53
CA THR A 35 6.02 2.06 -5.31
C THR A 35 5.17 3.31 -5.57
N PRO A 36 5.72 4.53 -5.49
CA PRO A 36 4.97 5.77 -5.70
C PRO A 36 4.58 5.94 -7.18
N SER A 37 3.61 5.16 -7.60
CA SER A 37 3.10 5.04 -8.96
C SER A 37 1.69 4.47 -8.93
N VAL A 38 0.93 4.69 -10.00
CA VAL A 38 -0.41 4.08 -10.18
C VAL A 38 -0.33 2.54 -10.14
N GLN A 39 0.67 1.95 -10.79
CA GLN A 39 0.87 0.50 -10.74
C GLN A 39 1.11 0.01 -9.31
N GLY A 40 1.90 0.76 -8.52
CA GLY A 40 2.14 0.45 -7.12
C GLY A 40 0.87 0.50 -6.27
N ALA A 41 -0.01 1.48 -6.51
CA ALA A 41 -1.33 1.55 -5.87
C ALA A 41 -2.20 0.33 -6.22
N LEU A 42 -2.23 -0.10 -7.48
CA LEU A 42 -3.01 -1.27 -7.91
C LEU A 42 -2.46 -2.57 -7.30
N VAL A 43 -1.13 -2.72 -7.26
CA VAL A 43 -0.48 -3.90 -6.65
C VAL A 43 -0.73 -3.95 -5.15
N SER A 44 -0.58 -2.84 -4.43
CA SER A 44 -0.86 -2.82 -2.99
C SER A 44 -2.36 -3.05 -2.71
N GLY A 45 -3.26 -2.49 -3.52
CA GLY A 45 -4.70 -2.74 -3.42
C GLY A 45 -5.05 -4.23 -3.50
N ARG A 46 -4.51 -4.94 -4.49
CA ARG A 46 -4.70 -6.41 -4.61
C ARG A 46 -4.23 -7.15 -3.36
N ARG A 47 -3.05 -6.82 -2.86
CA ARG A 47 -2.49 -7.47 -1.65
C ARG A 47 -3.35 -7.20 -0.41
N THR A 48 -3.86 -5.98 -0.29
CA THR A 48 -4.72 -5.54 0.82
C THR A 48 -6.03 -6.32 0.80
N ALA A 49 -6.67 -6.45 -0.36
CA ALA A 49 -7.89 -7.24 -0.53
C ALA A 49 -7.66 -8.72 -0.19
N GLN A 50 -6.54 -9.31 -0.62
CA GLN A 50 -6.18 -10.69 -0.28
C GLN A 50 -5.99 -10.89 1.23
N ALA A 51 -5.33 -9.96 1.91
CA ALA A 51 -5.13 -10.01 3.35
C ALA A 51 -6.48 -9.91 4.10
N ALA A 52 -7.34 -8.99 3.70
CA ALA A 52 -8.67 -8.81 4.29
C ALA A 52 -9.55 -10.05 4.09
N LEU A 53 -9.61 -10.61 2.88
CA LEU A 53 -10.36 -11.85 2.61
C LEU A 53 -9.84 -13.02 3.45
N ALA A 54 -8.52 -13.16 3.57
CA ALA A 54 -7.93 -14.20 4.40
C ALA A 54 -8.24 -14.02 5.89
N ALA A 55 -8.29 -12.77 6.38
CA ALA A 55 -8.67 -12.48 7.77
C ALA A 55 -10.15 -12.78 8.03
N LEU A 56 -11.04 -12.38 7.13
CA LEU A 56 -12.47 -12.68 7.20
C LEU A 56 -12.77 -14.18 7.13
N SER A 57 -11.95 -14.96 6.42
CA SER A 57 -12.12 -16.41 6.33
C SER A 57 -11.63 -17.17 7.58
N ARG A 58 -10.96 -16.49 8.51
CA ARG A 58 -10.44 -17.07 9.77
C ARG A 58 -11.32 -16.79 10.98
N GLY A 59 -12.30 -15.89 10.85
CA GLY A 59 -13.30 -15.57 11.89
C GLY A 59 -14.63 -16.25 11.57
#